data_AF-A0A2H6GTS0-F1
#
_entry.id   AF-A0A2H6GTS0-F1
#
_cell.length_a   1.000
_cell.length_b   1.000
_cell.length_c   1.000
_cell.angle_alpha   90.00
_cell.angle_beta   90.00
_cell.angle_gamma   90.00
#
_symmetry.space_group_name_H-M   'P 1'
#
loop_
_entity.id
_entity.type
_entity.pdbx_description
1 polymer ?
#
loop_
_entity_poly.entity_id
_entity_poly.type
_entity_poly.pdbx_seq_one_letter_code
_entity_poly.pdbx_strand_id
1 'polypeptide(L)' 'MQQQFPPKLIAKCQKIILERSGKKISPAKAELYLEKFARFFMLAVNVLDQEIEINKPKK' A
#
# COMPACT_ATOMS: atom_id res chain seq x y z
N MET A 1 14.41 -5.93 13.27
CA MET A 1 13.19 -5.31 12.74
C MET A 1 12.01 -6.17 13.19
N GLN A 2 11.04 -5.61 13.91
CA GLN A 2 9.79 -6.32 14.19
C GLN A 2 8.96 -6.36 12.90
N GLN A 3 8.43 -7.53 12.53
CA GLN A 3 7.52 -7.66 11.38
C GLN A 3 6.21 -6.92 11.69
N GLN A 4 5.85 -5.93 10.88
CA GLN A 4 4.61 -5.16 11.04
C GLN A 4 3.41 -5.84 10.36
N PHE A 5 3.66 -6.70 9.37
CA PHE A 5 2.61 -7.32 8.58
C PHE A 5 2.53 -8.83 8.84
N PRO A 6 1.32 -9.43 8.76
CA PRO A 6 1.19 -10.88 8.89
C PRO A 6 2.00 -11.63 7.83
N PRO A 7 2.66 -12.75 8.17
CA PRO A 7 3.49 -13.52 7.23
C PRO A 7 2.74 -13.94 5.95
N LYS A 8 1.44 -14.25 6.06
CA LYS A 8 0.58 -14.57 4.90
C LYS A 8 0.48 -13.41 3.92
N LEU A 9 0.43 -12.16 4.41
CA LEU A 9 0.35 -10.96 3.57
C LEU A 9 1.68 -10.69 2.86
N ILE A 10 2.79 -10.88 3.58
CA ILE A 10 4.15 -10.76 3.03
C ILE A 10 4.34 -11.77 1.89
N ALA A 11 4.00 -13.05 2.11
CA ALA A 11 4.09 -14.10 1.10
C ALA A 11 3.23 -13.79 -0.13
N LYS A 12 2.02 -13.25 0.07
CA LYS A 12 1.14 -12.82 -1.03
C LYS A 12 1.77 -11.67 -1.82
N CYS A 13 2.36 -10.69 -1.16
CA CYS A 13 3.08 -9.59 -1.82
C CYS A 13 4.26 -10.12 -2.66
N GLN A 14 5.08 -11.01 -2.10
CA GLN A 14 6.18 -11.64 -2.82
C GLN A 14 5.69 -12.39 -4.07
N LYS A 15 4.59 -13.14 -3.96
CA LYS A 15 3.98 -13.86 -5.10
C LYS A 15 3.52 -12.89 -6.19
N ILE A 16 2.80 -11.83 -5.83
CA ILE A 16 2.31 -10.82 -6.80
C ILE A 16 3.47 -10.13 -7.52
N ILE A 17 4.51 -9.72 -6.78
CA ILE A 17 5.68 -9.07 -7.37
C ILE A 17 6.41 -10.03 -8.31
N LEU A 18 6.56 -11.30 -7.93
CA LEU A 18 7.14 -12.32 -8.80
C LEU A 18 6.32 -12.50 -10.08
N GLU A 19 5.00 -12.62 -9.98
CA GLU A 19 4.10 -12.81 -11.13
C GLU A 19 4.11 -11.61 -12.08
N ARG A 20 4.20 -10.38 -11.55
CA ARG A 20 4.11 -9.15 -12.35
C ARG A 20 5.44 -8.67 -12.90
N SER A 21 6.53 -8.87 -12.16
CA SER A 21 7.85 -8.35 -12.53
C SER A 21 8.87 -9.42 -12.91
N GLY A 22 8.56 -10.71 -12.69
CA GLY A 22 9.51 -11.81 -12.82
C GLY A 22 10.59 -11.85 -11.73
N LYS A 23 10.58 -10.90 -10.78
CA LYS A 23 11.64 -10.75 -9.77
C LYS A 23 11.22 -11.34 -8.43
N LYS A 24 12.07 -12.21 -7.87
CA LYS A 24 11.97 -12.65 -6.48
C LYS A 24 12.47 -11.52 -5.56
N ILE A 25 11.71 -11.23 -4.51
CA ILE A 25 12.08 -10.22 -3.51
C ILE A 25 12.13 -10.85 -2.12
N SER A 26 12.98 -10.31 -1.24
CA SER A 26 13.09 -10.75 0.14
C SER A 26 11.84 -10.36 0.95
N PRO A 27 11.55 -11.05 2.07
CA PRO A 27 10.44 -10.68 2.96
C PRO A 27 10.51 -9.23 3.44
N ALA A 28 11.70 -8.75 3.84
CA ALA A 28 11.89 -7.36 4.25
C ALA A 28 11.58 -6.35 3.13
N LYS A 29 11.90 -6.70 1.87
CA LYS A 29 11.58 -5.86 0.71
C LYS A 29 10.08 -5.85 0.41
N ALA A 30 9.40 -6.98 0.64
CA ALA A 30 7.95 -7.07 0.51
C ALA A 30 7.23 -6.25 1.60
N GLU A 31 7.71 -6.29 2.85
CA GLU A 31 7.20 -5.41 3.92
C GLU A 31 7.35 -3.93 3.57
N LEU A 32 8.52 -3.52 3.09
CA LEU A 32 8.75 -2.14 2.64
C LEU A 32 7.78 -1.71 1.53
N TYR A 33 7.44 -2.62 0.61
CA TYR A 33 6.47 -2.34 -0.44
C TYR A 33 5.05 -2.21 0.12
N LEU A 34 4.64 -3.11 1.02
CA LEU A 34 3.35 -3.03 1.70
C LEU A 34 3.20 -1.70 2.45
N GLU A 35 4.24 -1.25 3.16
CA GLU A 35 4.26 0.04 3.83
C GLU A 35 4.09 1.21 2.85
N LYS A 36 4.81 1.19 1.73
CA LYS A 36 4.68 2.21 0.68
C LYS A 36 3.28 2.24 0.06
N PHE A 37 2.67 1.08 -0.17
CA PHE A 37 1.31 1.00 -0.67
C PHE A 37 0.31 1.59 0.33
N ALA A 38 0.42 1.26 1.62
CA ALA A 38 -0.44 1.81 2.66
C ALA A 38 -0.37 3.36 2.71
N ARG A 39 0.84 3.92 2.65
CA ARG A 39 1.05 5.38 2.61
C ARG A 39 0.43 6.01 1.36
N PHE A 40 0.58 5.38 0.19
CA PHE A 40 0.00 5.88 -1.05
C PHE A 40 -1.54 5.84 -1.01
N PHE A 41 -2.13 4.77 -0.47
CA PHE A 41 -3.58 4.70 -0.28
C PHE A 41 -4.10 5.76 0.67
N MET A 42 -3.44 6.00 1.81
CA MET A 42 -3.80 7.10 2.72
C MET A 42 -3.77 8.46 2.02
N LEU A 43 -2.72 8.73 1.23
CA LEU A 43 -2.64 9.98 0.49
C LEU A 43 -3.80 10.13 -0.50
N ALA A 44 -4.13 9.07 -1.25
CA ALA A 44 -5.23 9.09 -2.21
C ALA A 44 -6.58 9.34 -1.53
N VAL A 45 -6.83 8.72 -0.36
CA VAL A 45 -8.05 8.97 0.44
C VAL A 45 -8.10 10.42 0.90
N ASN A 46 -7.00 10.97 1.43
CA ASN A 46 -6.96 12.35 1.89
C ASN A 46 -7.23 13.36 0.76
N VAL A 47 -6.70 13.11 -0.44
CA VAL A 47 -6.98 13.97 -1.61
C VAL A 47 -8.45 13.91 -1.97
N LEU A 48 -9.04 12.71 -2.00
CA LEU A 48 -10.47 12.53 -2.27
C LEU A 48 -11.34 13.27 -1.24
N ASP A 49 -11.02 13.16 0.05
CA ASP A 49 -11.75 13.83 1.12
C ASP A 49 -11.69 15.36 0.96
N GLN A 50 -10.51 15.90 0.61
CA GLN A 50 -10.35 17.33 0.31
C GLN A 50 -11.18 17.77 -0.89
N GLU A 51 -11.20 17.00 -1.98
CA GLU A 51 -12.04 17.29 -3.15
C GLU A 51 -13.52 17.28 -2.79
N ILE A 52 -13.98 16.34 -1.96
CA ILE A 52 -15.36 16.30 -1.47
C ILE A 52 -15.67 17.55 -0.66
N GLU A 53 -14.79 17.98 0.25
CA GLU A 53 -14.99 19.18 1.05
C GLU A 53 -15.05 20.47 0.22
N ILE A 54 -14.16 20.61 -0.77
CA ILE A 54 -14.14 21.77 -1.67
C ILE A 54 -15.42 21.84 -2.50
N ASN A 55 -15.91 20.69 -2.96
CA ASN A 55 -17.09 20.61 -3.82
C ASN A 55 -18.42 20.53 -3.04
N LYS A 56 -18.41 20.58 -1.70
CA LYS A 56 -19.65 20.65 -0.91
C LYS A 56 -20.40 21.94 -1.27
N PRO A 57 -21.65 21.87 -1.75
CA PRO A 57 -22.43 23.07 -1.98
C PRO A 57 -22.62 23.81 -0.66
N LYS A 58 -22.17 25.07 -0.62
CA LYS A 58 -22.43 25.95 0.52
C LYS A 58 -23.94 26.17 0.59
N LYS A 59 -24.57 25.68 1.67
CA LYS A 59 -25.93 26.07 2.06
C LYS A 59 -25.95 27.53 2.49
#